data_AF-A0A535VXJ8-F1
#
_entry.id   AF-A0A535VXJ8-F1
#
_cell.length_a   1.000
_cell.length_b   1.000
_cell.length_c   1.000
_cell.angle_alpha   90.00
_cell.angle_beta   90.00
_cell.angle_gamma   90.00
#
_symmetry.space_group_name_H-M   'P 1'
#
loop_
_entity.id
_entity.type
_entity.pdbx_description
1 polymer ?
#
loop_
_entity_poly.entity_id
_entity_poly.type
_entity_poly.pdbx_seq_one_letter_code
_entity_poly.pdbx_strand_id
1 'polypeptide(L)'
;MRETPGRTTTKTIQQDALGDEVAYYVEMDGKKRYVMGDEILEPVDFRRQVTERFGQAFPQAWEQAVQIVEQTDRATLESRRKFYEVYQPRRDELAKAWSALSKQARSL
;
A
#
# COMPACT_ATOMS: atom_id res chain seq x y z
N MET A 1 22.22 2.63 -4.47
CA MET A 1 20.95 1.89 -4.70
C MET A 1 21.16 0.52 -4.05
N ARG A 2 20.51 0.22 -2.92
CA ARG A 2 20.63 -1.12 -2.32
C ARG A 2 19.55 -1.98 -2.96
N GLU A 3 19.95 -2.82 -3.90
CA GLU A 3 19.09 -3.88 -4.42
C GLU A 3 18.66 -4.72 -3.21
N THR A 4 17.37 -4.71 -2.92
CA THR A 4 16.82 -5.73 -2.01
C THR A 4 16.78 -6.97 -2.88
N PRO A 5 17.48 -8.06 -2.51
CA PRO A 5 17.41 -9.28 -3.31
C PRO A 5 15.93 -9.66 -3.42
N GLY A 6 15.40 -9.60 -4.65
CA GLY A 6 14.02 -9.96 -4.93
C GLY A 6 13.81 -11.38 -4.41
N ARG A 7 12.85 -11.55 -3.50
CA ARG A 7 12.47 -12.88 -3.02
C ARG A 7 11.63 -13.50 -4.13
N THR A 8 12.31 -14.17 -5.07
CA THR A 8 11.67 -14.78 -6.23
C THR A 8 10.72 -15.88 -5.78
N THR A 9 9.55 -15.93 -6.42
CA THR A 9 8.52 -16.91 -6.08
C THR A 9 8.86 -18.30 -6.66
N THR A 10 9.32 -19.22 -5.80
CA THR A 10 9.34 -20.68 -6.07
C THR A 10 8.18 -21.40 -5.36
N LYS A 11 7.31 -20.65 -4.67
CA LYS A 11 6.18 -21.13 -3.88
C LYS A 11 4.92 -21.25 -4.74
N THR A 12 3.98 -22.08 -4.32
CA THR A 12 2.65 -22.18 -4.94
C THR A 12 1.89 -20.86 -4.77
N ILE A 13 1.66 -20.17 -5.88
CA ILE A 13 0.83 -18.96 -5.92
C ILE A 13 -0.64 -19.34 -5.82
N GLN A 14 -1.36 -18.62 -4.96
CA GLN A 14 -2.79 -18.72 -4.75
C GLN A 14 -3.46 -17.40 -5.13
N GLN A 15 -4.77 -17.46 -5.39
CA GLN A 15 -5.59 -16.30 -5.76
C GLN A 15 -6.50 -15.90 -4.61
N ASP A 16 -6.64 -14.59 -4.41
CA ASP A 16 -7.52 -13.97 -3.43
C ASP A 16 -8.45 -13.01 -4.17
N ALA A 17 -9.76 -13.20 -4.02
CA ALA A 17 -10.74 -12.30 -4.61
C ALA A 17 -10.76 -10.99 -3.81
N LEU A 18 -10.50 -9.88 -4.48
CA LEU A 18 -10.54 -8.54 -3.89
C LEU A 18 -11.54 -7.69 -4.70
N GLY A 19 -12.82 -7.81 -4.33
CA GLY A 19 -13.89 -7.16 -5.08
C GLY A 19 -14.00 -7.72 -6.51
N ASP A 20 -13.92 -6.85 -7.51
CA ASP A 20 -13.87 -7.21 -8.93
C ASP A 20 -12.46 -7.51 -9.47
N GLU A 21 -11.45 -7.60 -8.59
CA GLU A 21 -10.06 -7.96 -8.91
C GLU A 21 -9.60 -9.27 -8.28
N VAL A 22 -8.47 -9.76 -8.79
CA VAL A 22 -7.73 -10.90 -8.24
C VAL A 22 -6.38 -10.41 -7.75
N ALA A 23 -6.11 -10.66 -6.47
CA ALA A 23 -4.77 -10.53 -5.90
C ALA A 23 -4.11 -11.89 -5.81
N TYR A 24 -2.78 -11.92 -5.89
CA TYR A 24 -1.99 -13.14 -5.80
C TYR A 24 -1.26 -13.18 -4.47
N TYR A 25 -1.17 -14.35 -3.85
CA TYR A 25 -0.46 -14.53 -2.59
C TYR A 25 0.20 -15.90 -2.48
N VAL A 26 1.10 -16.03 -1.52
CA VAL A 26 1.68 -17.28 -1.07
C VAL A 26 1.48 -17.42 0.45
N GLU A 27 1.40 -18.64 0.93
CA GLU A 27 1.46 -18.92 2.37
C GLU A 27 2.90 -19.14 2.81
N MET A 28 3.34 -18.39 3.82
CA MET A 28 4.66 -18.51 4.41
C MET A 28 4.54 -18.36 5.92
N ASP A 29 5.07 -19.34 6.66
CA ASP A 29 5.05 -19.37 8.12
C ASP A 29 3.64 -19.16 8.71
N GLY A 30 2.64 -19.78 8.09
CA GLY A 30 1.23 -19.66 8.47
C GLY A 30 0.60 -18.28 8.21
N LYS A 31 1.24 -17.44 7.39
CA LYS A 31 0.77 -16.09 7.06
C LYS A 31 0.64 -15.90 5.54
N LYS A 32 -0.42 -15.19 5.14
CA LYS A 32 -0.61 -14.70 3.77
C LYS A 32 0.43 -13.62 3.44
N ARG A 33 1.10 -13.74 2.31
CA ARG A 33 2.02 -12.75 1.74
C ARG A 33 1.62 -12.47 0.29
N TYR A 34 1.27 -11.23 -0.01
CA TYR A 34 0.87 -10.85 -1.37
C TYR A 34 2.08 -10.82 -2.31
N VAL A 35 1.83 -11.08 -3.59
CA VAL A 35 2.82 -11.13 -4.66
C VAL A 35 2.55 -9.99 -5.63
N MET A 36 3.61 -9.30 -6.05
CA MET A 36 3.56 -8.26 -7.08
C MET A 36 4.61 -8.57 -8.13
N GLY A 37 4.18 -8.89 -9.35
CA GLY A 37 5.09 -9.42 -10.37
C GLY A 37 5.69 -10.76 -9.93
N ASP A 38 7.00 -10.82 -9.79
CA ASP A 38 7.78 -11.97 -9.32
C ASP A 38 8.20 -11.86 -7.83
N GLU A 39 7.89 -10.73 -7.18
CA GLU A 39 8.30 -10.41 -5.82
C GLU A 39 7.23 -10.76 -4.77
N ILE A 40 7.66 -11.44 -3.70
CA ILE A 40 6.86 -11.63 -2.50
C ILE A 40 6.99 -10.38 -1.60
N LEU A 41 5.87 -9.73 -1.30
CA LEU A 41 5.82 -8.54 -0.46
C LEU A 41 5.91 -8.93 1.02
N GLU A 42 6.96 -8.46 1.71
CA GLU A 42 7.11 -8.62 3.16
C GLU A 42 6.79 -7.34 3.94
N PRO A 43 6.44 -7.43 5.24
CA PRO A 43 6.22 -6.24 6.08
C PRO A 43 7.41 -5.28 6.13
N VAL A 44 8.64 -5.79 5.98
CA VAL A 44 9.86 -4.96 5.90
C VAL A 44 9.89 -4.11 4.63
N ASP A 45 9.31 -4.59 3.53
CA ASP A 45 9.24 -3.84 2.28
C ASP A 45 8.27 -2.68 2.43
N PHE A 46 7.12 -2.87 3.09
CA PHE A 46 6.21 -1.77 3.43
C PHE A 46 6.90 -0.71 4.29
N ARG A 47 7.65 -1.13 5.32
CA ARG A 47 8.40 -0.19 6.18
C ARG A 47 9.41 0.63 5.36
N ARG A 48 10.24 -0.04 4.55
CA ARG A 48 11.30 0.58 3.74
C ARG A 48 10.74 1.48 2.64
N GLN A 49 9.70 1.04 1.96
CA GLN A 49 9.19 1.71 0.76
C GLN A 49 8.13 2.77 1.09
N VAL A 50 7.41 2.62 2.20
CA VAL A 50 6.33 3.53 2.59
C VAL A 50 6.72 4.25 3.88
N THR A 51 6.72 3.57 5.03
CA THR A 51 6.83 4.21 6.34
C THR A 51 8.05 5.14 6.46
N GLU A 52 9.23 4.69 6.04
CA GLU A 52 10.48 5.46 6.12
C GLU A 52 10.45 6.76 5.28
N ARG A 53 9.68 6.80 4.19
CA ARG A 53 9.57 8.02 3.36
C ARG A 53 8.85 9.15 4.09
N PHE A 54 7.91 8.80 4.97
CA PHE A 54 7.12 9.75 5.75
C PHE A 54 7.80 10.05 7.09
N GLY A 55 8.57 9.10 7.64
CA GLY A 55 9.24 9.25 8.93
C GLY A 55 8.24 9.47 10.05
N GLN A 56 8.48 10.48 10.90
CA GLN A 56 7.57 10.83 12.01
C GLN A 56 6.17 11.27 11.56
N ALA A 57 6.02 11.69 10.30
CA ALA A 57 4.72 12.07 9.75
C ALA A 57 3.86 10.87 9.34
N PHE A 58 4.41 9.65 9.32
CA PHE A 58 3.68 8.46 8.84
C PHE A 58 2.36 8.22 9.58
N PRO A 59 2.28 8.27 10.94
CA PRO A 59 1.04 7.99 11.64
C PRO A 59 -0.11 8.92 11.22
N GLN A 60 0.19 10.22 11.07
CA GLN A 60 -0.81 11.22 10.68
C GLN A 60 -1.24 11.06 9.21
N ALA A 61 -0.29 10.80 8.30
CA ALA A 61 -0.63 10.53 6.90
C ALA A 61 -1.45 9.23 6.76
N TRP A 62 -1.11 8.21 7.54
CA TRP A 62 -1.82 6.94 7.56
C TRP A 62 -3.25 7.09 8.11
N GLU A 63 -3.43 7.85 9.19
CA GLU A 63 -4.75 8.15 9.74
C GLU A 63 -5.65 8.84 8.71
N GLN A 64 -5.14 9.84 8.00
CA GLN A 64 -5.90 10.51 6.93
C GLN A 64 -6.27 9.54 5.80
N ALA A 65 -5.37 8.64 5.41
CA ALA A 65 -5.66 7.62 4.41
C ALA A 65 -6.78 6.68 4.87
N VAL A 66 -6.73 6.21 6.14
CA VAL A 66 -7.75 5.35 6.73
C VAL A 66 -9.11 6.05 6.78
N GLN A 67 -9.17 7.31 7.21
CA GLN A 67 -10.42 8.08 7.27
C GLN A 67 -11.08 8.21 5.89
N ILE A 68 -10.31 8.42 4.82
CA ILE A 68 -10.84 8.47 3.45
C ILE A 68 -11.44 7.13 3.04
N VAL A 69 -10.78 6.02 3.37
CA VAL A 69 -11.26 4.67 3.07
C VAL A 69 -12.54 4.36 3.86
N GLU A 70 -12.58 4.68 5.16
CA GLU A 70 -13.75 4.44 6.02
C GLU A 70 -14.99 5.22 5.59
N GLN A 71 -14.81 6.41 5.02
CA GLN A 71 -15.90 7.24 4.50
C GLN A 71 -16.36 6.81 3.10
N THR A 72 -15.63 5.91 2.44
CA THR A 72 -15.96 5.42 1.09
C THR A 72 -16.82 4.17 1.21
N ASP A 73 -17.91 4.10 0.44
CA ASP A 73 -18.78 2.93 0.47
C ASP A 73 -18.07 1.67 -0.04
N ARG A 74 -18.45 0.53 0.53
CA ARG A 74 -17.82 -0.76 0.21
C ARG A 74 -17.90 -1.11 -1.28
N ALA A 75 -19.00 -0.80 -1.96
CA ALA A 75 -19.17 -1.12 -3.38
C ALA A 75 -18.24 -0.29 -4.29
N THR A 76 -17.80 0.89 -3.81
CA THR A 76 -16.75 1.67 -4.45
C THR A 76 -15.36 1.08 -4.19
N LEU A 77 -15.07 0.67 -2.94
CA LEU A 77 -13.78 0.06 -2.58
C LEU A 77 -13.54 -1.29 -3.28
N GLU A 78 -14.60 -2.08 -3.47
CA GLU A 78 -14.55 -3.40 -4.11
C GLU A 78 -14.68 -3.34 -5.64
N SER A 79 -14.77 -2.15 -6.24
CA SER A 79 -14.71 -2.03 -7.70
C SER A 79 -13.51 -1.21 -8.12
N ARG A 80 -12.58 -1.82 -8.83
CA ARG A 80 -11.37 -1.14 -9.34
C ARG A 80 -11.68 0.15 -10.07
N ARG A 81 -12.69 0.12 -10.95
CA ARG A 81 -13.08 1.31 -11.73
C ARG A 81 -13.55 2.43 -10.80
N LYS A 82 -14.48 2.13 -9.90
CA LYS A 82 -15.05 3.13 -8.98
C LYS A 82 -14.00 3.63 -7.99
N PHE A 83 -13.19 2.72 -7.43
CA PHE A 83 -12.07 3.06 -6.57
C PHE A 83 -11.11 4.01 -7.28
N TYR A 84 -10.72 3.72 -8.52
CA TYR A 84 -9.81 4.57 -9.28
C TYR A 84 -10.40 5.95 -9.55
N GLU A 85 -11.70 6.05 -9.86
CA GLU A 85 -12.39 7.33 -10.06
C GLU A 85 -12.35 8.23 -8.81
N VAL A 86 -12.47 7.67 -7.61
CA VAL A 86 -12.42 8.43 -6.36
C VAL A 86 -11.00 8.64 -5.81
N TYR A 87 -10.07 7.76 -6.18
CA TYR A 87 -8.67 7.82 -5.79
C TYR A 87 -7.87 8.82 -6.64
N GLN A 88 -8.03 8.77 -7.97
CA GLN A 88 -7.24 9.57 -8.92
C GLN A 88 -7.19 11.07 -8.58
N PRO A 89 -8.31 11.79 -8.36
CA PRO A 89 -8.24 13.23 -8.08
C PRO A 89 -7.54 13.54 -6.76
N ARG A 90 -7.67 12.65 -5.76
CA ARG A 90 -7.07 12.82 -4.43
C ARG A 90 -5.59 12.47 -4.40
N ARG A 91 -5.13 11.56 -5.27
CA ARG A 91 -3.75 11.06 -5.28
C ARG A 91 -2.74 12.19 -5.27
N ASP A 92 -2.88 13.14 -6.19
CA ASP A 92 -1.88 14.20 -6.38
C ASP A 92 -1.96 15.24 -5.25
N GLU A 93 -3.17 15.52 -4.75
CA GLU A 93 -3.40 16.42 -3.61
C GLU A 93 -2.80 15.85 -2.31
N LEU A 94 -3.10 14.58 -2.01
CA LEU A 94 -2.59 13.87 -0.83
C LEU A 94 -1.07 13.69 -0.92
N ALA A 95 -0.53 13.36 -2.10
CA ALA A 95 0.90 13.25 -2.31
C ALA A 95 1.62 14.57 -1.98
N LYS A 96 1.06 15.71 -2.42
CA LYS A 96 1.60 17.03 -2.09
C LYS A 96 1.49 17.33 -0.60
N ALA A 97 0.32 17.13 -0.01
CA ALA A 97 0.04 17.43 1.40
C ALA A 97 0.94 16.60 2.33
N TRP A 98 1.02 15.29 2.13
CA TRP A 98 1.83 14.42 2.99
C TRP A 98 3.33 14.57 2.76
N SER A 99 3.75 14.93 1.55
CA SER A 99 5.15 15.31 1.30
C SER A 99 5.54 16.56 2.08
N ALA A 100 4.66 17.57 2.14
CA ALA A 100 4.89 18.76 2.95
C ALA A 100 4.94 18.42 4.44
N LEU A 101 4.00 17.58 4.93
CA LEU A 101 3.97 17.10 6.30
C LEU A 101 5.27 16.39 6.69
N SER A 102 5.76 15.49 5.83
CA SER A 102 7.01 14.77 6.08
C SER A 102 8.25 15.67 6.05
N LYS A 103 8.25 16.75 5.25
CA LYS A 103 9.33 17.75 5.27
C LYS A 103 9.32 18.55 6.58
N GLN A 104 8.15 18.98 7.04
CA GLN A 104 8.02 19.73 8.30
C GLN A 104 8.44 18.89 9.50
N ALA A 105 8.03 17.62 9.55
CA ALA A 105 8.42 16.70 10.61
C ALA A 105 9.93 16.36 10.63
N ARG A 106 10.66 16.64 9.54
CA ARG A 106 12.12 16.48 9.46
C ARG A 106 12.90 17.74 9.84
N SER A 107 12.24 18.89 9.84
CA SER A 107 12.83 20.18 10.25
C SER A 107 12.66 20.48 11.75
N LEU A 108 11.96 19.60 12.48
CA LEU A 108 11.83 19.59 13.92
C LEU A 108 12.83 18.59 14.53
#